data_AF-A0A6S6RSB7-F1
#
_entry.id   AF-A0A6S6RSB7-F1
#
_cell.length_a   1.000
_cell.length_b   1.000
_cell.length_c   1.000
_cell.angle_alpha   90.00
_cell.angle_beta   90.00
_cell.angle_gamma   90.00
#
_symmetry.space_group_name_H-M   'P 1'
#
loop_
_entity.id
_entity.type
_entity.pdbx_description
1 polymer ?
#
loop_
_entity_poly.entity_id
_entity_poly.type
_entity_poly.pdbx_seq_one_letter_code
_entity_poly.pdbx_strand_id
1 'polypeptide(L)'
;MGDSPAGLAILQSQLVFDDVKDRHLLIQRHLRPQPRILQGQALLHLASSAIDISDGLISDLGDILKISGRGAKIKLDSLPVSEAFCRPVTSEQALTCGR
;
A
#
# COMPACT_ATOMS: atom_id res chain seq x y z
N MET A 1 -2.33 -2.53 -1.16
CA MET A 1 -1.13 -1.98 -0.50
C MET A 1 0.05 -2.25 -1.44
N GLY A 2 1.02 -1.33 -1.53
CA GLY A 2 2.16 -1.45 -2.46
C GLY A 2 1.99 -0.71 -3.80
N ASP A 3 0.78 -0.29 -4.13
CA ASP A 3 0.49 0.32 -5.44
C ASP A 3 1.15 1.68 -5.66
N SER A 4 1.17 2.54 -4.63
CA SER A 4 1.80 3.87 -4.72
C SER A 4 3.32 3.76 -4.88
N PRO A 5 4.05 2.97 -4.05
CA PRO A 5 5.46 2.68 -4.31
C PRO A 5 5.73 2.09 -5.70
N ALA A 6 4.88 1.19 -6.19
CA ALA A 6 5.02 0.64 -7.55
C ALA A 6 4.82 1.73 -8.63
N GLY A 7 3.83 2.61 -8.46
CA GLY A 7 3.62 3.77 -9.33
C GLY A 7 4.82 4.71 -9.38
N LEU A 8 5.44 4.99 -8.24
CA LEU A 8 6.68 5.77 -8.16
C LEU A 8 7.82 5.08 -8.91
N ALA A 9 8.03 3.79 -8.67
CA ALA A 9 9.08 3.02 -9.34
C ALA A 9 8.90 2.99 -10.87
N ILE A 10 7.65 2.95 -11.37
CA ILE A 10 7.38 3.07 -12.81
C ILE A 10 7.76 4.47 -13.33
N LEU A 11 7.42 5.54 -12.60
CA LEU A 11 7.80 6.91 -12.98
C LEU A 11 9.33 7.10 -12.99
N GLN A 12 10.04 6.39 -12.11
CA GLN A 12 11.50 6.37 -12.03
C GLN A 12 12.16 5.40 -13.01
N SER A 13 11.39 4.73 -13.89
CA SER A 13 11.88 3.70 -14.83
C SER A 13 12.57 2.51 -14.14
N GLN A 14 12.22 2.22 -12.89
CA GLN A 14 12.74 1.10 -12.10
C GLN A 14 11.86 -0.15 -12.21
N LEU A 15 10.59 0.00 -12.60
CA LEU A 15 9.66 -1.10 -12.84
C LEU A 15 8.96 -0.93 -14.20
N VAL A 16 8.86 -2.03 -14.96
CA VAL A 16 8.14 -2.09 -16.23
C VAL A 16 6.96 -3.05 -16.13
N PHE A 17 5.75 -2.50 -16.33
CA PHE A 17 4.50 -3.25 -16.45
C PHE A 17 4.08 -3.28 -17.92
N ASP A 18 3.74 -4.47 -18.44
CA ASP A 18 3.33 -4.66 -19.83
C ASP A 18 1.94 -4.07 -20.12
N ASP A 19 1.01 -4.21 -19.16
CA ASP A 19 -0.34 -3.66 -19.29
C ASP A 19 -0.35 -2.15 -19.00
N VAL A 20 -0.67 -1.37 -20.03
CA VAL A 20 -0.80 0.09 -19.95
C VAL A 20 -1.84 0.52 -18.92
N LYS A 21 -2.91 -0.25 -18.70
CA LYS A 21 -3.96 0.05 -17.73
C LYS A 21 -3.45 -0.09 -16.30
N ASP A 22 -2.71 -1.16 -16.00
CA ASP A 22 -2.13 -1.36 -14.67
C ASP A 22 -1.08 -0.30 -14.39
N ARG A 23 -0.22 -0.03 -15.37
CA ARG A 23 0.74 1.07 -15.30
C ARG A 23 0.05 2.40 -14.98
N HIS A 24 -1.01 2.74 -15.70
CA HIS A 24 -1.75 3.98 -15.45
C HIS A 24 -2.38 4.00 -14.06
N LEU A 25 -3.00 2.89 -13.62
CA LEU A 25 -3.63 2.77 -12.31
C LEU A 25 -2.62 2.93 -11.16
N LEU A 26 -1.48 2.26 -11.24
CA LEU A 26 -0.42 2.33 -10.23
C LEU A 26 0.17 3.74 -10.14
N ILE A 27 0.47 4.37 -11.29
CA ILE A 27 0.92 5.77 -11.35
C ILE A 27 -0.13 6.70 -10.75
N GLN A 28 -1.41 6.52 -11.08
CA GLN A 28 -2.48 7.34 -10.51
C GLN A 28 -2.58 7.19 -8.99
N ARG A 29 -2.42 5.98 -8.45
CA ARG A 29 -2.44 5.75 -6.99
C ARG A 29 -1.28 6.46 -6.28
N HIS A 30 -0.15 6.66 -6.96
CA HIS A 30 0.96 7.46 -6.44
C HIS A 30 0.70 8.97 -6.54
N LEU A 31 0.33 9.46 -7.72
CA LEU A 31 0.20 10.90 -7.98
C LEU A 31 -1.08 11.53 -7.42
N ARG A 32 -2.15 10.75 -7.28
CA ARG A 32 -3.46 11.20 -6.82
C ARG A 32 -4.07 10.19 -5.86
N PRO A 33 -3.49 10.00 -4.66
CA PRO A 33 -4.09 9.14 -3.65
C PRO A 33 -5.47 9.67 -3.25
N GLN A 34 -6.43 8.76 -3.11
CA GLN A 34 -7.78 9.11 -2.68
C GLN A 34 -7.87 9.07 -1.13
N PRO A 35 -8.13 10.21 -0.46
CA PRO A 35 -8.26 10.22 0.99
C PRO A 35 -9.50 9.45 1.45
N ARG A 36 -9.39 8.75 2.59
CA ARG A 36 -10.44 7.87 3.14
C ARG A 36 -11.31 8.58 4.19
N ILE A 37 -11.82 9.77 3.84
CA ILE A 37 -12.52 10.66 4.79
C ILE A 37 -13.77 10.01 5.40
N LEU A 38 -14.66 9.45 4.55
CA LEU A 38 -15.90 8.83 5.03
C LEU A 38 -15.62 7.61 5.90
N GLN A 39 -14.60 6.82 5.55
CA GLN A 39 -14.17 5.69 6.37
C GLN A 39 -13.61 6.15 7.72
N GLY A 40 -12.81 7.22 7.73
CA GLY A 40 -12.30 7.82 8.96
C GLY A 40 -13.43 8.29 9.89
N GLN A 41 -14.45 8.95 9.33
CA GLN A 41 -15.64 9.37 10.08
C GLN A 41 -16.41 8.17 10.65
N ALA A 42 -16.57 7.09 9.86
CA ALA A 42 -17.25 5.88 10.31
C ALA A 42 -16.52 5.15 11.45
N LEU A 43 -15.20 5.35 11.61
CA LEU A 43 -14.39 4.67 12.61
C LEU A 43 -14.35 5.37 13.99
N LEU A 44 -14.84 6.61 14.12
CA LEU A 44 -14.71 7.44 15.34
C LEU A 44 -15.18 6.78 16.64
N HIS A 45 -16.16 5.88 16.57
CA HIS A 45 -16.72 5.17 17.73
C HIS A 45 -16.45 3.66 17.73
N LEU A 46 -15.65 3.18 16.77
CA LEU A 46 -15.37 1.75 16.59
C LEU A 46 -13.89 1.41 16.81
N ALA A 47 -12.99 2.28 16.35
CA ALA A 47 -11.55 2.05 16.45
C ALA A 47 -10.96 2.65 17.73
N SER A 48 -10.08 1.92 18.41
CA SER A 48 -9.30 2.46 19.54
C SER A 48 -8.19 3.42 19.11
N SER A 49 -7.73 3.29 17.86
CA SER A 49 -6.65 4.07 17.26
C SER A 49 -6.73 3.95 15.73
N ALA A 50 -6.32 4.99 15.01
CA ALA A 50 -6.19 4.97 13.56
C ALA A 50 -5.02 5.86 13.13
N ILE A 51 -4.37 5.50 12.01
CA ILE A 51 -3.36 6.29 11.34
C ILE A 51 -3.50 6.06 9.83
N ASP A 52 -3.21 7.07 9.02
CA ASP A 52 -3.01 6.88 7.59
C ASP A 52 -1.66 6.21 7.31
N ILE A 53 -1.47 5.72 6.08
CA ILE A 53 -0.22 5.05 5.68
C ILE A 53 0.46 5.89 4.63
N SER A 54 1.62 6.44 4.97
CA SER A 54 2.43 7.30 4.09
C SER A 54 3.79 6.68 3.81
N ASP A 55 4.59 6.46 4.86
CA ASP A 55 5.98 6.02 4.76
C ASP A 55 6.10 4.49 4.84
N GLY A 56 4.97 3.82 5.08
CA GLY A 56 4.82 2.39 4.95
C GLY A 56 4.27 1.77 6.23
N LEU A 57 3.56 0.66 6.06
CA LEU A 57 2.81 0.00 7.13
C LEU A 57 3.63 -0.23 8.40
N ILE A 58 4.89 -0.64 8.28
CA ILE A 58 5.75 -0.94 9.43
C ILE A 58 6.12 0.33 10.21
N SER A 59 6.39 1.44 9.50
CA SER A 59 6.73 2.72 10.12
C SER A 59 5.53 3.27 10.88
N ASP A 60 4.41 3.43 10.18
CA ASP A 60 3.22 4.10 10.70
C ASP A 60 2.54 3.27 11.82
N LEU A 61 2.52 1.93 11.68
CA LEU A 61 2.08 1.06 12.78
C LEU A 61 3.02 1.17 13.97
N GLY A 62 4.33 1.27 13.74
CA GLY A 62 5.33 1.46 14.78
C GLY A 62 5.02 2.67 15.66
N ASP A 63 4.55 3.76 15.06
CA ASP A 63 4.21 4.98 15.81
C ASP A 63 2.95 4.81 16.66
N ILE A 64 1.91 4.14 16.15
CA ILE A 64 0.76 3.72 16.98
C ILE A 64 1.23 2.87 18.15
N LEU A 65 2.08 1.87 17.90
CA LEU A 65 2.52 0.91 18.92
C LEU A 65 3.36 1.57 20.02
N LYS A 66 4.26 2.50 19.65
CA LYS A 66 5.06 3.28 20.60
C LYS A 66 4.17 4.12 21.51
N ILE A 67 3.23 4.88 20.94
CA ILE A 67 2.31 5.73 21.71
C ILE A 67 1.39 4.87 22.59
N SER A 68 0.98 3.71 22.10
CA SER A 68 0.07 2.81 22.83
C SER A 68 0.75 1.94 23.88
N GLY A 69 2.09 1.85 23.87
CA GLY A 69 2.85 0.95 24.73
C GLY A 69 2.56 -0.54 24.47
N ARG A 70 2.32 -0.92 23.21
CA ARG A 70 1.91 -2.29 22.82
C ARG A 70 2.78 -2.85 21.69
N GLY A 71 2.63 -4.15 21.42
CA GLY A 71 3.14 -4.81 20.21
C GLY A 71 2.01 -5.25 19.28
N ALA A 72 2.36 -5.63 18.04
CA ALA A 72 1.42 -6.22 17.08
C ALA A 72 2.02 -7.47 16.42
N LYS A 73 1.15 -8.40 16.03
CA LYS A 73 1.46 -9.53 15.15
C LYS A 73 0.62 -9.39 13.88
N ILE A 74 1.28 -9.31 12.73
CA ILE A 74 0.64 -9.15 11.43
C ILE A 74 0.66 -10.48 10.69
N LYS A 75 -0.48 -10.89 10.14
CA LYS A 75 -0.54 -11.99 9.17
C LYS A 75 -0.36 -11.42 7.77
N LEU A 76 0.78 -11.71 7.14
CA LEU A 76 1.16 -11.11 5.86
C LEU A 76 0.15 -11.45 4.74
N ASP A 77 -0.30 -12.69 4.68
CA ASP A 77 -1.26 -13.18 3.66
C ASP A 77 -2.64 -12.53 3.75
N SER A 78 -2.93 -11.83 4.84
CA SER A 78 -4.19 -11.10 5.03
C SER A 78 -4.10 -9.63 4.63
N LEU A 79 -2.93 -9.15 4.21
CA LEU A 79 -2.80 -7.78 3.73
C LEU A 79 -3.47 -7.63 2.36
N PRO A 80 -4.31 -6.59 2.19
CA PRO A 80 -4.96 -6.35 0.91
C PRO A 80 -3.93 -5.88 -0.11
N VAL A 81 -3.71 -6.68 -1.13
CA VAL A 81 -2.93 -6.36 -2.31
C VAL A 81 -3.86 -6.17 -3.51
N SER A 82 -3.50 -5.27 -4.42
CA SER A 82 -4.33 -5.04 -5.60
C SER A 82 -3.92 -5.99 -6.72
N GLU A 83 -4.87 -6.40 -7.56
CA GLU A 83 -4.58 -7.25 -8.72
C GLU A 83 -3.53 -6.61 -9.65
N ALA A 84 -3.64 -5.30 -9.88
CA ALA A 84 -2.69 -4.56 -10.71
C ALA A 84 -1.25 -4.64 -10.18
N PHE A 85 -1.07 -4.62 -8.86
CA PHE A 85 0.25 -4.78 -8.24
C PHE A 85 0.78 -6.21 -8.30
N CYS A 86 -0.10 -7.21 -8.26
CA CYS A 86 0.29 -8.61 -8.29
C CYS A 86 0.43 -9.20 -9.71
N ARG A 87 0.11 -8.42 -10.75
CA ARG A 87 0.34 -8.82 -12.12
C ARG A 87 1.84 -8.83 -12.43
N PRO A 88 2.29 -9.74 -13.31
CA PRO A 88 3.70 -9.87 -13.64
C PRO A 88 4.23 -8.58 -14.25
N VAL A 89 5.33 -8.11 -13.70
CA VAL A 89 6.25 -7.20 -14.36
C VAL A 89 7.21 -8.02 -15.24
N THR A 90 7.89 -7.37 -16.18
CA THR A 90 8.86 -8.05 -17.05
C THR A 90 9.83 -8.93 -16.25
N SER A 91 10.23 -10.05 -16.83
CA SER A 91 10.84 -11.22 -16.16
C SER A 91 12.04 -10.93 -15.25
N GLU A 92 12.74 -9.81 -15.46
CA GLU A 92 13.92 -9.40 -14.70
C GLU A 92 13.59 -8.68 -13.37
N GLN A 93 12.36 -8.20 -13.21
CA GLN A 93 11.96 -7.28 -12.12
C GLN A 93 10.85 -7.84 -11.22
N ALA A 94 10.49 -9.12 -11.36
CA ALA A 94 9.33 -9.75 -10.73
C ALA A 94 9.33 -9.65 -9.20
N LEU A 95 8.65 -8.63 -8.66
CA LEU A 95 8.24 -8.59 -7.27
C LEU A 95 7.08 -9.58 -7.10
N THR A 96 7.36 -10.72 -6.46
CA THR A 96 6.33 -11.72 -6.21
C THR A 96 5.44 -11.21 -5.09
N CYS A 97 4.17 -10.87 -5.39
CA CYS A 97 3.15 -10.70 -4.35
C CYS A 97 3.13 -11.98 -3.50
N GLY A 98 3.29 -11.82 -2.18
CA GLY A 98 3.49 -12.90 -1.21
C GLY A 98 2.71 -14.17 -1.52
N ARG A 99 3.45 -15.28 -1.64
CA ARG A 99 2.95 -16.63 -1.68
C ARG A 99 3.53 -17.39 -0.48
#